data_AF-A0AAJ1CDL5-F1
#
_entry.id   AF-A0AAJ1CDL5-F1
#
_cell.length_a   1.000
_cell.length_b   1.000
_cell.length_c   1.000
_cell.angle_alpha   90.00
_cell.angle_beta   90.00
_cell.angle_gamma   90.00
#
_symmetry.space_group_name_H-M   'P 1'
#
loop_
_entity.id
_entity.type
_entity.pdbx_description
1 polymer ?
#
loop_
_entity_poly.entity_id
_entity_poly.type
_entity_poly.pdbx_seq_one_letter_code
_entity_poly.pdbx_strand_id
1 'polypeptide(L)'
;MKFLPKYTRMTAGILLLYSLASCTYDYFVDENNLWIYVPQVKEGTIRDFYIAFHDEAGSHMRSSHIYAPFNKNELMLDGTLRFKLKPGETSVTCFAQIGDMPVSEGQLYSDSYLSAKPLKGAEHTFTPLPAGSKTGTQNKSTATGKPTDPDQPRFSKTRLSLYPIGHPDAKKIHTIDISEENSYNGKITNEFKNFAGLGVTRIEIHYTGLATRLCFDGHFDNFTPQDKIQVSYDLPAAGQAGPDYSFSESYFPSSGYDIDAPDAPGTALTPLKVVTYFYDDNEIIGRFAFDSGNLNDGGMEPPVDENGDKIDGPVYLTPGAQLTFTYKGFTLVAIKLSEWGDIGSGGTTDM
;
A
#
# COMPACT_ATOMS: atom_id res chain seq x y z
N MET A 1 37.67 -50.55 41.10
CA MET A 1 37.02 -49.75 40.03
C MET A 1 37.95 -49.69 38.84
N LYS A 2 37.58 -50.32 37.71
CA LYS A 2 38.41 -50.31 36.48
C LYS A 2 38.23 -48.96 35.78
N PHE A 3 39.32 -48.22 35.63
CA PHE A 3 39.33 -46.95 34.90
C PHE A 3 39.03 -47.22 33.42
N LEU A 4 37.99 -46.56 32.87
CA LEU A 4 37.76 -46.56 31.43
C LEU A 4 38.99 -45.99 30.71
N PRO A 5 39.41 -46.57 29.57
CA PRO A 5 40.54 -46.07 28.79
C PRO A 5 40.36 -44.59 28.43
N LYS A 6 41.46 -43.83 28.47
CA LYS A 6 41.50 -42.37 28.24
C LYS A 6 40.79 -41.97 26.93
N TYR A 7 40.88 -42.83 25.91
CA TYR A 7 40.26 -42.65 24.60
C TYR A 7 38.73 -42.75 24.63
N THR A 8 38.15 -43.64 25.43
CA THR A 8 36.70 -43.83 25.56
C THR A 8 36.03 -42.66 26.27
N ARG A 9 36.72 -42.03 27.23
CA ARG A 9 36.27 -40.80 27.90
C ARG A 9 36.27 -39.60 26.95
N MET A 10 37.25 -39.53 26.06
CA MET A 10 37.35 -38.45 25.07
C MET A 10 36.28 -38.58 23.99
N THR A 11 36.00 -39.80 23.50
CA THR A 11 34.90 -40.03 22.53
C THR A 11 33.53 -39.78 23.14
N ALA A 12 33.29 -40.21 24.38
CA ALA A 12 32.04 -39.93 25.08
C ALA A 12 31.85 -38.42 25.35
N GLY A 13 32.92 -37.69 25.70
CA GLY A 13 32.88 -36.23 25.86
C GLY A 13 32.62 -35.49 24.56
N ILE A 14 33.20 -35.95 23.45
CA ILE A 14 32.95 -35.39 22.10
C ILE A 14 31.51 -35.68 21.66
N LEU A 15 30.99 -36.90 21.86
CA LEU A 15 29.59 -37.25 21.58
C LEU A 15 28.61 -36.43 22.45
N LEU A 16 28.94 -36.15 23.70
CA LEU A 16 28.15 -35.30 24.58
C LEU A 16 28.14 -33.83 24.08
N LEU A 17 29.29 -33.31 23.63
CA LEU A 17 29.40 -31.98 23.03
C LEU A 17 28.63 -31.87 21.70
N TYR A 18 28.65 -32.92 20.87
CA TYR A 18 27.81 -32.99 19.66
C TYR A 18 26.31 -33.10 19.99
N SER A 19 25.93 -33.81 21.06
CA SER A 19 24.55 -33.87 21.51
C SER A 19 24.04 -32.52 22.03
N LEU A 20 24.89 -31.77 22.76
CA LEU A 20 24.55 -30.42 23.25
C LEU A 20 24.45 -29.41 22.10
N ALA A 21 25.31 -29.52 21.08
CA ALA A 21 25.21 -28.70 19.86
C ALA A 21 24.00 -29.07 18.99
N SER A 22 23.62 -30.35 18.94
CA SER A 22 22.42 -30.82 18.23
C SER A 22 21.14 -30.36 18.94
N CYS A 23 21.15 -30.21 20.26
CA CYS A 23 20.02 -29.64 20.98
C CYS A 23 19.82 -28.15 20.66
N THR A 24 20.87 -27.38 20.34
CA THR A 24 20.69 -25.94 20.05
C THR A 24 20.17 -25.63 18.65
N TYR A 25 20.18 -26.58 17.70
CA TYR A 25 19.75 -26.33 16.33
C TYR A 25 18.23 -26.47 16.15
N ASP A 26 17.55 -27.24 17.02
CA ASP A 26 16.08 -27.42 17.00
C ASP A 26 15.34 -26.39 17.89
N TYR A 27 16.07 -25.68 18.76
CA TYR A 27 15.48 -24.78 19.76
C TYR A 27 14.75 -23.55 19.19
N PHE A 28 14.95 -23.19 17.93
CA PHE A 28 14.32 -22.00 17.34
C PHE A 28 13.02 -22.30 16.58
N VAL A 29 12.82 -23.53 16.11
CA VAL A 29 11.60 -23.93 15.38
C VAL A 29 10.45 -24.18 16.35
N ASP A 30 10.76 -24.69 17.55
CA ASP A 30 9.79 -25.02 18.59
C ASP A 30 9.29 -23.81 19.41
N GLU A 31 9.88 -22.63 19.24
CA GLU A 31 9.50 -21.42 20.01
C GLU A 31 8.44 -20.54 19.32
N ASN A 32 7.98 -20.90 18.13
CA ASN A 32 6.97 -20.16 17.38
C ASN A 32 5.62 -20.88 17.42
N ASN A 33 4.55 -20.12 17.56
CA ASN A 33 3.16 -20.60 17.56
C ASN A 33 2.31 -20.00 16.44
N LEU A 34 2.95 -19.31 15.49
CA LEU A 34 2.32 -18.81 14.29
C LEU A 34 3.28 -18.90 13.11
N TRP A 35 2.82 -19.55 12.04
CA TRP A 35 3.54 -19.74 10.79
C TRP A 35 2.68 -19.16 9.67
N ILE A 36 3.17 -18.14 8.98
CA ILE A 36 2.46 -17.47 7.89
C ILE A 36 3.23 -17.69 6.60
N TYR A 37 2.62 -18.34 5.63
CA TYR A 37 3.17 -18.47 4.29
C TYR A 37 2.65 -17.34 3.39
N VAL A 38 3.56 -16.59 2.79
CA VAL A 38 3.25 -15.55 1.81
C VAL A 38 3.87 -15.96 0.46
N PRO A 39 3.08 -16.51 -0.48
CA PRO A 39 3.59 -17.00 -1.76
C PRO A 39 4.41 -15.96 -2.52
N GLN A 40 3.95 -14.71 -2.51
CA GLN A 40 4.57 -13.61 -3.26
C GLN A 40 5.97 -13.24 -2.75
N VAL A 41 6.30 -13.51 -1.48
CA VAL A 41 7.65 -13.35 -0.95
C VAL A 41 8.61 -14.36 -1.59
N LYS A 42 8.17 -15.62 -1.69
CA LYS A 42 8.96 -16.71 -2.30
C LYS A 42 9.13 -16.51 -3.80
N GLU A 43 8.07 -16.08 -4.48
CA GLU A 43 8.07 -15.81 -5.92
C GLU A 43 8.86 -14.55 -6.29
N GLY A 44 9.10 -13.66 -5.32
CA GLY A 44 9.80 -12.40 -5.53
C GLY A 44 8.97 -11.37 -6.32
N THR A 45 7.63 -11.51 -6.27
CA THR A 45 6.68 -10.62 -6.94
C THR A 45 6.39 -9.35 -6.15
N ILE A 46 6.69 -9.35 -4.84
CA ILE A 46 6.69 -8.16 -3.98
C ILE A 46 8.11 -7.80 -3.52
N ARG A 47 8.32 -6.55 -3.10
CA ARG A 47 9.65 -6.04 -2.67
C ARG A 47 9.71 -5.61 -1.21
N ASP A 48 8.57 -5.26 -0.63
CA ASP A 48 8.39 -4.96 0.77
C ASP A 48 7.06 -5.56 1.23
N PHE A 49 7.03 -5.97 2.50
CA PHE A 49 5.88 -6.57 3.15
C PHE A 49 5.83 -6.14 4.61
N TYR A 50 4.72 -5.54 5.00
CA TYR A 50 4.39 -5.18 6.36
C TYR A 50 3.30 -6.11 6.89
N ILE A 51 3.45 -6.57 8.12
CA ILE A 51 2.44 -7.35 8.83
C ILE A 51 2.30 -6.88 10.27
N ALA A 52 1.07 -6.76 10.73
CA ALA A 52 0.73 -6.41 12.11
C ALA A 52 -0.30 -7.36 12.69
N PHE A 53 -0.20 -7.52 14.01
CA PHE A 53 -1.01 -8.42 14.82
C PHE A 53 -1.64 -7.64 15.97
N HIS A 54 -2.96 -7.78 16.12
CA HIS A 54 -3.72 -7.22 17.22
C HIS A 54 -4.54 -8.32 17.90
N ASP A 55 -4.61 -8.33 19.22
CA ASP A 55 -5.40 -9.31 19.95
C ASP A 55 -6.91 -9.04 19.84
N GLU A 56 -7.73 -9.92 20.42
CA GLU A 56 -9.19 -9.80 20.45
C GLU A 56 -9.69 -8.44 21.00
N ALA A 57 -8.95 -7.84 21.95
CA ALA A 57 -9.28 -6.53 22.50
C ALA A 57 -8.81 -5.36 21.61
N GLY A 58 -8.18 -5.66 20.46
CA GLY A 58 -7.59 -4.68 19.56
C GLY A 58 -6.24 -4.14 20.04
N SER A 59 -5.61 -4.75 21.04
CA SER A 59 -4.29 -4.32 21.53
C SER A 59 -3.19 -4.80 20.59
N HIS A 60 -2.28 -3.90 20.21
CA HIS A 60 -1.13 -4.27 19.38
C HIS A 60 -0.24 -5.31 20.07
N MET A 61 0.00 -6.42 19.38
CA MET A 61 0.86 -7.48 19.84
C MET A 61 2.26 -7.37 19.25
N ARG A 62 2.32 -7.21 17.92
CA ARG A 62 3.58 -7.18 17.15
C ARG A 62 3.33 -6.63 15.76
N SER A 63 4.35 -5.98 15.21
CA SER A 63 4.45 -5.67 13.78
C SER A 63 5.81 -6.12 13.25
N SER A 64 5.90 -6.29 11.94
CA SER A 64 7.16 -6.58 11.26
C SER A 64 7.12 -5.99 9.86
N HIS A 65 8.18 -5.28 9.49
CA HIS A 65 8.40 -4.80 8.14
C HIS A 65 9.61 -5.53 7.55
N ILE A 66 9.40 -6.18 6.41
CA ILE A 66 10.36 -7.04 5.75
C ILE A 66 10.61 -6.47 4.35
N TYR A 67 11.89 -6.36 3.98
CA TYR A 67 12.30 -5.82 2.68
C TYR A 67 13.12 -6.84 1.89
N ALA A 68 13.03 -6.73 0.57
CA ALA A 68 13.89 -7.44 -0.36
C ALA A 68 15.36 -6.97 -0.22
N PRO A 69 16.34 -7.85 -0.52
CA PRO A 69 16.16 -9.21 -0.98
C PRO A 69 15.90 -10.17 0.20
N PHE A 70 14.75 -10.86 0.16
CA PHE A 70 14.27 -11.74 1.23
C PHE A 70 15.17 -12.97 1.44
N ASN A 71 15.94 -13.34 0.41
CA ASN A 71 16.87 -14.46 0.39
C ASN A 71 18.09 -14.30 1.33
N LYS A 72 18.27 -13.14 1.96
CA LYS A 72 19.32 -12.93 2.97
C LYS A 72 18.96 -13.49 4.35
N ASN A 73 17.69 -13.85 4.57
CA ASN A 73 17.24 -14.55 5.76
C ASN A 73 16.92 -16.01 5.39
N GLU A 74 17.77 -16.95 5.83
CA GLU A 74 17.60 -18.38 5.52
C GLU A 74 16.22 -18.91 5.95
N LEU A 75 15.64 -18.32 7.01
CA LEU A 75 14.31 -18.67 7.53
C LEU A 75 13.16 -18.18 6.64
N MET A 76 13.43 -17.40 5.59
CA MET A 76 12.40 -16.82 4.71
C MET A 76 12.53 -17.25 3.26
N LEU A 77 13.48 -18.14 2.95
CA LEU A 77 13.70 -18.68 1.59
C LEU A 77 12.48 -19.44 1.06
N ASP A 78 11.69 -20.03 1.96
CA ASP A 78 10.46 -20.75 1.64
C ASP A 78 9.22 -19.84 1.57
N GLY A 79 9.36 -18.54 1.85
CA GLY A 79 8.25 -17.58 1.96
C GLY A 79 7.48 -17.66 3.29
N THR A 80 7.97 -18.41 4.28
CA THR A 80 7.28 -18.58 5.57
C THR A 80 7.84 -17.64 6.63
N LEU A 81 6.98 -16.81 7.19
CA LEU A 81 7.23 -15.97 8.35
C LEU A 81 6.85 -16.72 9.63
N ARG A 82 7.70 -16.65 10.65
CA ARG A 82 7.49 -17.37 11.91
C ARG A 82 7.47 -16.38 13.06
N PHE A 83 6.41 -16.44 13.87
CA PHE A 83 6.19 -15.52 14.97
C PHE A 83 5.90 -16.26 16.28
N LYS A 84 6.29 -15.62 17.37
CA LYS A 84 5.94 -15.96 18.75
C LYS A 84 4.99 -14.91 19.28
N LEU A 85 3.74 -15.29 19.51
CA LEU A 85 2.63 -14.41 19.90
C LEU A 85 1.85 -15.01 21.08
N LYS A 86 1.11 -14.16 21.79
CA LYS A 86 0.19 -14.63 22.84
C LYS A 86 -0.96 -15.45 22.19
N PRO A 87 -1.36 -16.59 22.76
CA PRO A 87 -2.51 -17.35 22.26
C PRO A 87 -3.82 -16.58 22.39
N GLY A 88 -4.79 -16.88 21.51
CA GLY A 88 -6.09 -16.22 21.44
C GLY A 88 -6.49 -15.88 20.00
N GLU A 89 -7.65 -15.26 19.84
CA GLU A 89 -8.01 -14.66 18.54
C GLU A 89 -7.11 -13.47 18.24
N THR A 90 -6.70 -13.34 16.98
CA THR A 90 -5.77 -12.32 16.51
C THR A 90 -6.21 -11.80 15.16
N SER A 91 -6.36 -10.48 15.06
CA SER A 91 -6.51 -9.80 13.77
C SER A 91 -5.13 -9.63 13.14
N VAL A 92 -5.01 -10.01 11.88
CA VAL A 92 -3.78 -9.91 11.09
C VAL A 92 -4.04 -8.94 9.96
N THR A 93 -3.19 -7.91 9.86
CA THR A 93 -3.26 -6.92 8.77
C THR A 93 -1.94 -6.91 8.03
N CYS A 94 -2.00 -6.96 6.71
CA CYS A 94 -0.84 -7.07 5.83
C CYS A 94 -0.89 -5.99 4.76
N PHE A 95 0.27 -5.41 4.46
CA PHE A 95 0.47 -4.56 3.31
C PHE A 95 1.70 -5.01 2.52
N ALA A 96 1.68 -4.82 1.21
CA ALA A 96 2.86 -4.98 0.36
C ALA A 96 3.02 -3.79 -0.56
N GLN A 97 4.24 -3.54 -1.01
CA GLN A 97 4.55 -2.48 -1.99
C GLN A 97 4.11 -1.08 -1.54
N ILE A 98 4.22 -0.82 -0.23
CA ILE A 98 3.84 0.47 0.37
C ILE A 98 4.97 1.50 0.25
N GLY A 99 6.21 1.06 -0.03
CA GLY A 99 7.38 1.94 -0.13
C GLY A 99 7.57 2.76 1.15
N ASP A 100 7.66 4.09 1.02
CA ASP A 100 7.77 5.04 2.13
C ASP A 100 6.42 5.55 2.69
N MET A 101 5.29 4.87 2.44
CA MET A 101 4.01 5.25 3.04
C MET A 101 4.08 5.05 4.57
N PRO A 102 3.72 6.05 5.38
CA PRO A 102 3.74 5.90 6.84
C PRO A 102 2.71 4.89 7.33
N VAL A 103 3.10 4.04 8.29
CA VAL A 103 2.20 3.12 8.99
C VAL A 103 2.19 3.46 10.48
N SER A 104 1.03 3.44 11.12
CA SER A 104 0.89 3.71 12.55
C SER A 104 1.31 2.48 13.40
N GLU A 105 2.61 2.31 13.59
CA GLU A 105 3.13 1.19 14.37
C GLU A 105 2.76 1.28 15.86
N GLY A 106 2.41 0.13 16.46
CA GLY A 106 2.19 0.03 17.90
C GLY A 106 0.86 0.56 18.43
N GLN A 107 -0.04 1.02 17.57
CA GLN A 107 -1.34 1.58 17.96
C GLN A 107 -2.41 0.50 18.15
N LEU A 108 -3.51 0.84 18.84
CA LEU A 108 -4.70 0.00 18.89
C LEU A 108 -5.24 -0.27 17.47
N TYR A 109 -5.94 -1.37 17.29
CA TYR A 109 -6.47 -1.77 15.96
C TYR A 109 -7.36 -0.69 15.36
N SER A 110 -8.23 -0.07 16.18
CA SER A 110 -9.12 1.04 15.78
C SER A 110 -8.37 2.32 15.37
N ASP A 111 -7.14 2.48 15.85
CA ASP A 111 -6.32 3.68 15.62
C ASP A 111 -5.23 3.40 14.58
N SER A 112 -5.19 2.18 14.03
CA SER A 112 -4.16 1.73 13.12
C SER A 112 -4.50 2.00 11.65
N TYR A 113 -3.56 2.55 10.91
CA TYR A 113 -3.72 2.95 9.52
C TYR A 113 -2.40 2.93 8.71
N LEU A 114 -2.54 2.79 7.40
CA LEU A 114 -1.54 3.15 6.39
C LEU A 114 -1.91 4.54 5.84
N SER A 115 -1.01 5.51 5.95
CA SER A 115 -1.22 6.85 5.41
C SER A 115 -0.78 6.91 3.97
N ALA A 116 -1.60 7.54 3.12
CA ALA A 116 -1.15 7.97 1.81
C ALA A 116 0.07 8.87 1.97
N LYS A 117 1.00 8.73 1.03
CA LYS A 117 2.22 9.54 0.97
C LYS A 117 1.81 10.98 0.64
N PRO A 118 2.27 12.01 1.38
CA PRO A 118 2.17 13.38 0.90
C PRO A 118 2.98 13.45 -0.40
N LEU A 119 2.32 13.68 -1.53
CA LEU A 119 3.03 13.80 -2.81
C LEU A 119 3.94 15.03 -2.72
N LYS A 120 5.20 14.84 -3.11
CA LYS A 120 6.33 15.76 -2.88
C LYS A 120 5.95 17.20 -3.29
N GLY A 121 5.96 18.13 -2.34
CA GLY A 121 5.52 19.52 -2.52
C GLY A 121 4.53 20.03 -1.45
N ALA A 122 4.04 19.17 -0.56
CA ALA A 122 3.15 19.55 0.53
C ALA A 122 3.90 20.13 1.74
N GLU A 123 3.60 21.38 2.12
CA GLU A 123 3.79 21.83 3.50
C GLU A 123 2.68 21.23 4.38
N HIS A 124 2.96 20.09 5.00
CA HIS A 124 2.35 19.73 6.28
C HIS A 124 3.43 19.15 7.19
N THR A 125 3.59 19.76 8.36
CA THR A 125 4.59 19.42 9.36
C THR A 125 4.25 18.09 10.03
N PHE A 126 4.67 16.97 9.45
CA PHE A 126 4.79 15.72 10.20
C PHE A 126 6.11 15.76 10.96
N THR A 127 6.03 15.65 12.30
CA THR A 127 7.21 15.61 13.16
C THR A 127 8.08 14.40 12.75
N PRO A 128 9.40 14.55 12.55
CA PRO A 128 10.21 13.48 11.97
C PRO A 128 10.32 12.27 12.91
N LEU A 129 10.17 11.06 12.35
CA LEU A 129 10.81 9.88 12.94
C LEU A 129 12.34 10.09 12.95
N PRO A 130 13.07 9.53 13.94
CA PRO A 130 14.48 9.83 14.16
C PRO A 130 15.35 9.52 12.94
N ALA A 131 16.23 10.47 12.61
CA ALA A 131 17.13 10.39 11.47
C ALA A 131 18.04 9.15 11.55
N GLY A 132 17.90 8.23 10.58
CA GLY A 132 18.73 7.04 10.54
C GLY A 132 18.50 6.00 9.44
N SER A 133 17.87 6.31 8.30
CA SER A 133 17.77 5.34 7.19
C SER A 133 18.37 5.90 5.90
N LYS A 134 19.56 5.41 5.57
CA LYS A 134 20.25 5.68 4.29
C LYS A 134 19.49 5.00 3.15
N THR A 135 19.17 5.75 2.12
CA THR A 135 18.64 5.25 0.84
C THR A 135 19.71 4.44 0.11
N GLY A 136 19.40 3.18 -0.18
CA GLY A 136 20.25 2.27 -0.97
C GLY A 136 19.89 2.31 -2.45
N THR A 137 20.93 2.36 -3.28
CA THR A 137 20.89 2.41 -4.75
C THR A 137 20.18 1.20 -5.37
N GLN A 138 19.35 1.47 -6.38
CA GLN A 138 18.59 0.49 -7.17
C GLN A 138 19.49 -0.51 -7.90
N ASN A 139 19.16 -1.80 -7.82
CA ASN A 139 19.62 -2.81 -8.78
C ASN A 139 18.40 -3.42 -9.49
N LYS A 140 18.52 -3.49 -10.81
CA LYS A 140 17.53 -3.97 -11.77
C LYS A 140 17.44 -5.51 -11.68
N SER A 141 16.28 -6.05 -11.33
CA SER A 141 16.03 -7.49 -11.31
C SER A 141 15.49 -7.95 -12.67
N THR A 142 16.07 -9.04 -13.18
CA THR A 142 15.62 -9.79 -14.36
C THR A 142 14.77 -10.98 -13.91
N ALA A 143 13.45 -10.89 -14.05
CA ALA A 143 12.54 -12.01 -13.88
C ALA A 143 11.55 -12.07 -15.04
N THR A 144 11.48 -13.22 -15.71
CA THR A 144 10.53 -13.55 -16.77
C THR A 144 9.19 -13.96 -16.15
N GLY A 145 8.35 -12.96 -15.90
CA GLY A 145 6.92 -13.06 -15.63
C GLY A 145 6.21 -11.91 -16.34
N LYS A 146 4.89 -12.00 -16.51
CA LYS A 146 4.08 -10.88 -17.02
C LYS A 146 4.43 -9.62 -16.20
N PRO A 147 4.65 -8.43 -16.81
CA PRO A 147 5.10 -7.27 -16.07
C PRO A 147 3.98 -6.80 -15.13
N THR A 148 4.09 -7.22 -13.87
CA THR A 148 3.31 -6.71 -12.74
C THR A 148 3.86 -5.34 -12.38
N ASP A 149 3.01 -4.32 -12.21
CA ASP A 149 3.48 -3.00 -11.75
C ASP A 149 4.02 -3.15 -10.32
N PRO A 150 5.35 -3.10 -10.11
CA PRO A 150 5.95 -3.48 -8.84
C PRO A 150 5.74 -2.43 -7.74
N ASP A 151 5.00 -1.36 -8.02
CA ASP A 151 4.87 -0.19 -7.17
C ASP A 151 3.43 0.05 -6.66
N GLN A 152 2.53 -0.94 -6.79
CA GLN A 152 1.14 -0.82 -6.35
C GLN A 152 0.91 -1.33 -4.93
N PRO A 153 0.44 -0.46 -4.00
CA PRO A 153 0.14 -0.88 -2.64
C PRO A 153 -0.95 -1.95 -2.62
N ARG A 154 -0.66 -3.05 -1.90
CA ARG A 154 -1.58 -4.16 -1.69
C ARG A 154 -2.00 -4.25 -0.24
N PHE A 155 -3.18 -4.79 0.01
CA PHE A 155 -3.72 -4.95 1.36
C PHE A 155 -4.44 -6.28 1.56
N SER A 156 -4.26 -6.88 2.74
CA SER A 156 -5.03 -8.04 3.15
C SER A 156 -5.26 -7.97 4.65
N LYS A 157 -6.45 -8.41 5.09
CA LYS A 157 -6.77 -8.57 6.49
C LYS A 157 -7.45 -9.92 6.72
N THR A 158 -7.18 -10.53 7.87
CA THR A 158 -7.79 -11.79 8.26
C THR A 158 -7.83 -11.93 9.77
N ARG A 159 -8.56 -12.93 10.27
CA ARG A 159 -8.58 -13.32 11.68
C ARG A 159 -8.06 -14.74 11.84
N LEU A 160 -7.15 -14.93 12.77
CA LEU A 160 -6.55 -16.22 13.08
C LEU A 160 -6.80 -16.59 14.54
N SER A 161 -6.99 -17.88 14.81
CA SER A 161 -6.97 -18.43 16.18
C SER A 161 -5.57 -18.96 16.49
N LEU A 162 -4.87 -18.32 17.43
CA LEU A 162 -3.51 -18.70 17.82
C LEU A 162 -3.50 -19.64 19.01
N TYR A 163 -2.82 -20.78 18.86
CA TYR A 163 -2.70 -21.78 19.91
C TYR A 163 -1.43 -21.58 20.75
N PRO A 164 -1.38 -22.08 21.99
CA PRO A 164 -0.16 -22.11 22.80
C PRO A 164 0.99 -22.88 22.13
N ILE A 165 2.23 -22.48 22.42
CA ILE A 165 3.43 -23.23 21.99
C ILE A 165 3.31 -24.68 22.50
N GLY A 166 3.54 -25.64 21.60
CA GLY A 166 3.41 -27.08 21.87
C GLY A 166 2.03 -27.67 21.60
N HIS A 167 1.02 -26.85 21.29
CA HIS A 167 -0.26 -27.37 20.80
C HIS A 167 -0.10 -27.97 19.38
N PRO A 168 -0.78 -29.09 19.05
CA PRO A 168 -0.68 -29.71 17.71
C PRO A 168 -0.96 -28.74 16.56
N ASP A 169 -1.88 -27.80 16.78
CA ASP A 169 -2.29 -26.82 15.77
C ASP A 169 -1.42 -25.55 15.76
N ALA A 170 -0.50 -25.36 16.71
CA ALA A 170 0.35 -24.15 16.77
C ALA A 170 1.38 -24.03 15.64
N LYS A 171 1.62 -25.15 14.93
CA LYS A 171 2.52 -25.21 13.76
C LYS A 171 1.77 -25.26 12.43
N LYS A 172 0.44 -25.09 12.43
CA LYS A 172 -0.33 -24.96 11.19
C LYS A 172 0.13 -23.71 10.45
N ILE A 173 0.37 -23.88 9.16
CA ILE A 173 0.79 -22.80 8.27
C ILE A 173 -0.46 -22.11 7.74
N HIS A 174 -0.58 -20.81 7.98
CA HIS A 174 -1.63 -19.98 7.43
C HIS A 174 -1.14 -19.30 6.16
N THR A 175 -1.85 -19.45 5.05
CA THR A 175 -1.50 -18.79 3.80
C THR A 175 -2.16 -17.42 3.75
N ILE A 176 -1.36 -16.37 3.57
CA ILE A 176 -1.85 -15.03 3.25
C ILE A 176 -1.51 -14.75 1.80
N ASP A 177 -2.54 -14.70 0.96
CA ASP A 177 -2.42 -14.27 -0.42
C ASP A 177 -2.48 -12.74 -0.49
N ILE A 178 -1.44 -12.14 -1.07
CA ILE A 178 -1.35 -10.69 -1.32
C ILE A 178 -0.96 -10.45 -2.79
N SER A 179 -1.79 -11.01 -3.67
CA SER A 179 -1.62 -10.95 -5.12
C SER A 179 -1.98 -9.57 -5.67
N GLU A 180 -1.86 -9.36 -6.98
CA GLU A 180 -2.26 -8.09 -7.62
C GLU A 180 -3.77 -7.82 -7.52
N GLU A 181 -4.57 -8.87 -7.31
CA GLU A 181 -6.01 -8.72 -7.08
C GLU A 181 -6.29 -8.00 -5.75
N ASN A 182 -5.30 -7.94 -4.86
CA ASN A 182 -5.34 -7.17 -3.62
C ASN A 182 -4.83 -5.73 -3.77
N SER A 183 -4.84 -5.14 -4.97
CA SER A 183 -4.54 -3.72 -5.15
C SER A 183 -5.78 -2.88 -4.80
N TYR A 184 -5.62 -1.83 -3.98
CA TYR A 184 -6.73 -0.96 -3.56
C TYR A 184 -6.58 0.49 -3.99
N ASN A 185 -5.51 0.82 -4.69
CA ASN A 185 -5.33 2.13 -5.29
C ASN A 185 -6.06 2.21 -6.65
N GLY A 186 -6.39 3.42 -7.05
CA GLY A 186 -6.68 3.73 -8.45
C GLY A 186 -5.56 4.55 -9.08
N LYS A 187 -5.78 5.02 -10.31
CA LYS A 187 -4.85 5.89 -11.03
C LYS A 187 -5.55 7.14 -11.57
N ILE A 188 -5.02 8.32 -11.27
CA ILE A 188 -5.44 9.56 -11.92
C ILE A 188 -4.38 9.94 -12.94
N THR A 189 -4.81 10.35 -14.13
CA THR A 189 -3.95 10.85 -15.21
C THR A 189 -4.38 12.26 -15.61
N ASN A 190 -3.44 13.19 -15.66
CA ASN A 190 -3.68 14.56 -16.14
C ASN A 190 -2.91 14.79 -17.43
N GLU A 191 -3.65 15.03 -18.51
CA GLU A 191 -3.12 15.35 -19.83
C GLU A 191 -3.26 16.85 -20.11
N PHE A 192 -2.14 17.54 -20.37
CA PHE A 192 -2.11 18.97 -20.66
C PHE A 192 -1.70 19.20 -22.11
N LYS A 193 -2.64 19.71 -22.92
CA LYS A 193 -2.45 19.92 -24.35
C LYS A 193 -2.36 21.39 -24.71
N ASN A 194 -1.52 21.72 -25.70
CA ASN A 194 -1.34 23.10 -26.21
C ASN A 194 -0.90 24.14 -25.16
N PHE A 195 0.07 23.80 -24.31
CA PHE A 195 0.61 24.72 -23.28
C PHE A 195 1.77 25.60 -23.78
N ALA A 196 2.31 25.30 -24.97
CA ALA A 196 3.43 26.04 -25.54
C ALA A 196 3.09 27.54 -25.70
N GLY A 197 3.96 28.40 -25.18
CA GLY A 197 3.82 29.86 -25.27
C GLY A 197 2.87 30.50 -24.25
N LEU A 198 2.29 29.72 -23.31
CA LEU A 198 1.42 30.25 -22.25
C LEU A 198 2.17 30.72 -21.00
N GLY A 199 3.50 30.60 -20.95
CA GLY A 199 4.31 31.00 -19.79
C GLY A 199 4.17 30.11 -18.56
N VAL A 200 3.55 28.93 -18.67
CA VAL A 200 3.37 28.03 -17.52
C VAL A 200 4.70 27.38 -17.14
N THR A 201 5.17 27.63 -15.92
CA THR A 201 6.38 27.04 -15.35
C THR A 201 6.05 25.94 -14.33
N ARG A 202 4.86 25.96 -13.73
CA ARG A 202 4.43 24.95 -12.75
C ARG A 202 2.93 24.73 -12.79
N ILE A 203 2.51 23.48 -12.58
CA ILE A 203 1.11 23.09 -12.42
C ILE A 203 0.93 22.48 -11.04
N GLU A 204 -0.07 22.94 -10.28
CA GLU A 204 -0.45 22.38 -9.00
C GLU A 204 -1.89 21.88 -9.04
N ILE A 205 -2.16 20.68 -8.56
CA ILE A 205 -3.50 20.10 -8.53
C ILE A 205 -3.84 19.67 -7.10
N HIS A 206 -5.02 20.06 -6.62
CA HIS A 206 -5.58 19.64 -5.34
C HIS A 206 -6.77 18.72 -5.61
N TYR A 207 -6.70 17.50 -5.08
CA TYR A 207 -7.81 16.56 -5.04
C TYR A 207 -8.39 16.53 -3.63
N THR A 208 -9.72 16.67 -3.55
CA THR A 208 -10.50 16.50 -2.32
C THR A 208 -11.55 15.42 -2.54
N GLY A 209 -11.95 14.75 -1.47
CA GLY A 209 -12.85 13.58 -1.52
C GLY A 209 -12.13 12.24 -1.67
N LEU A 210 -10.82 12.23 -1.89
CA LEU A 210 -9.97 11.04 -1.80
C LEU A 210 -9.55 10.78 -0.36
N ALA A 211 -9.48 9.51 0.03
CA ALA A 211 -8.96 9.13 1.32
C ALA A 211 -7.46 9.45 1.45
N THR A 212 -7.03 9.80 2.65
CA THR A 212 -5.62 10.01 2.99
C THR A 212 -5.07 8.90 3.87
N ARG A 213 -5.91 7.97 4.31
CA ARG A 213 -5.51 6.77 5.06
C ARG A 213 -6.38 5.56 4.72
N LEU A 214 -5.77 4.38 4.82
CA LEU A 214 -6.42 3.07 4.87
C LEU A 214 -6.30 2.53 6.30
N CYS A 215 -7.41 2.47 7.01
CA CYS A 215 -7.50 1.90 8.35
C CYS A 215 -7.31 0.37 8.30
N PHE A 216 -6.80 -0.22 9.37
CA PHE A 216 -6.53 -1.67 9.42
C PHE A 216 -7.81 -2.51 9.42
N ASP A 217 -8.94 -1.90 9.76
CA ASP A 217 -10.27 -2.47 9.61
C ASP A 217 -10.79 -2.43 8.18
N GLY A 218 -10.06 -1.84 7.23
CA GLY A 218 -10.42 -1.78 5.83
C GLY A 218 -11.17 -0.53 5.39
N HIS A 219 -11.42 0.43 6.29
CA HIS A 219 -12.04 1.70 5.93
C HIS A 219 -11.03 2.68 5.33
N PHE A 220 -11.42 3.35 4.26
CA PHE A 220 -10.71 4.48 3.68
C PHE A 220 -11.28 5.79 4.19
N ASP A 221 -10.44 6.60 4.82
CA ASP A 221 -10.90 7.82 5.50
C ASP A 221 -9.83 8.93 5.40
N ASN A 222 -10.12 10.07 6.02
CA ASN A 222 -9.21 11.19 6.19
C ASN A 222 -8.84 11.40 7.66
N PHE A 223 -7.71 12.07 7.93
CA PHE A 223 -7.40 12.54 9.28
C PHE A 223 -8.29 13.71 9.68
N THR A 224 -8.58 14.59 8.71
CA THR A 224 -9.49 15.71 8.87
C THR A 224 -10.38 15.86 7.64
N PRO A 225 -11.61 16.40 7.77
CA PRO A 225 -12.47 16.66 6.62
C PRO A 225 -11.90 17.64 5.58
N GLN A 226 -10.84 18.37 5.94
CA GLN A 226 -10.14 19.33 5.05
C GLN A 226 -8.93 18.72 4.35
N ASP A 227 -8.61 17.45 4.63
CA ASP A 227 -7.50 16.76 3.99
C ASP A 227 -7.67 16.78 2.47
N LYS A 228 -6.54 16.99 1.79
CA LYS A 228 -6.46 17.02 0.34
C LYS A 228 -5.17 16.37 -0.11
N ILE A 229 -5.21 15.76 -1.29
CA ILE A 229 -4.02 15.29 -1.99
C ILE A 229 -3.56 16.43 -2.90
N GLN A 230 -2.32 16.89 -2.74
CA GLN A 230 -1.72 17.95 -3.55
C GLN A 230 -0.57 17.38 -4.37
N VAL A 231 -0.57 17.67 -5.67
CA VAL A 231 0.52 17.34 -6.60
C VAL A 231 1.03 18.61 -7.26
N SER A 232 2.34 18.67 -7.50
CA SER A 232 3.00 19.79 -8.16
C SER A 232 3.95 19.26 -9.22
N TYR A 233 3.87 19.82 -10.43
CA TYR A 233 4.74 19.49 -11.56
C TYR A 233 5.45 20.74 -12.03
N ASP A 234 6.77 20.74 -11.97
CA ASP A 234 7.59 21.76 -12.59
C ASP A 234 7.73 21.45 -14.08
N LEU A 235 7.44 22.44 -14.93
CA LEU A 235 7.55 22.32 -16.37
C LEU A 235 8.93 22.84 -16.82
N PRO A 236 9.59 22.17 -17.78
CA PRO A 236 10.85 22.66 -18.34
C PRO A 236 10.64 24.00 -19.06
N ALA A 237 11.62 24.91 -18.95
CA ALA A 237 11.54 26.26 -19.48
C ALA A 237 11.09 26.31 -20.95
N ALA A 238 10.09 27.16 -21.22
CA ALA A 238 9.41 27.31 -22.50
C ALA A 238 10.36 27.75 -23.63
N GLY A 239 11.00 26.77 -24.28
CA GLY A 239 11.96 27.01 -25.37
C GLY A 239 11.71 26.21 -26.64
N GLN A 240 10.81 25.23 -26.66
CA GLN A 240 10.49 24.45 -27.86
C GLN A 240 8.99 24.18 -27.93
N ALA A 241 8.39 24.46 -29.10
CA ALA A 241 7.05 24.01 -29.41
C ALA A 241 6.97 22.48 -29.32
N GLY A 242 5.96 21.97 -28.59
CA GLY A 242 5.73 20.54 -28.35
C GLY A 242 6.48 20.04 -27.11
N PRO A 243 5.77 19.75 -26.00
CA PRO A 243 4.93 18.55 -25.96
C PRO A 243 3.61 18.74 -25.20
N ASP A 244 2.64 17.86 -25.47
CA ASP A 244 1.56 17.60 -24.52
C ASP A 244 2.18 16.92 -23.28
N TYR A 245 1.80 17.35 -22.07
CA TYR A 245 2.28 16.72 -20.84
C TYR A 245 1.28 15.68 -20.36
N SER A 246 1.77 14.56 -19.84
CA SER A 246 0.94 13.54 -19.20
C SER A 246 1.58 13.14 -17.89
N PHE A 247 0.86 13.37 -16.79
CA PHE A 247 1.27 12.99 -15.45
C PHE A 247 0.28 11.97 -14.90
N SER A 248 0.75 11.03 -14.10
CA SER A 248 -0.11 10.02 -13.51
C SER A 248 0.30 9.71 -12.08
N GLU A 249 -0.69 9.56 -11.21
CA GLU A 249 -0.50 9.28 -9.80
C GLU A 249 -1.43 8.17 -9.35
N SER A 250 -0.94 7.35 -8.41
CA SER A 250 -1.79 6.45 -7.65
C SER A 250 -2.52 7.22 -6.56
N TYR A 251 -3.77 6.85 -6.29
CA TYR A 251 -4.59 7.44 -5.23
C TYR A 251 -5.27 6.37 -4.38
N PHE A 252 -5.65 6.72 -3.14
CA PHE A 252 -6.60 5.94 -2.36
C PHE A 252 -8.04 6.32 -2.72
N PRO A 253 -8.98 5.35 -2.79
CA PRO A 253 -10.38 5.55 -3.14
C PRO A 253 -11.06 6.71 -2.43
N SER A 254 -12.28 7.03 -2.87
CA SER A 254 -13.12 8.02 -2.23
C SER A 254 -13.23 7.76 -0.72
N SER A 255 -13.05 8.81 0.06
CA SER A 255 -13.21 8.76 1.51
C SER A 255 -14.61 8.29 1.89
N GLY A 256 -14.68 7.38 2.85
CA GLY A 256 -15.88 6.64 3.24
C GLY A 256 -15.98 5.24 2.63
N TYR A 257 -15.08 4.84 1.73
CA TYR A 257 -15.10 3.51 1.12
C TYR A 257 -14.70 2.43 2.14
N ASP A 258 -15.45 1.32 2.17
CA ASP A 258 -15.18 0.16 3.01
C ASP A 258 -15.01 -1.07 2.13
N ILE A 259 -13.87 -1.76 2.27
CA ILE A 259 -13.58 -3.00 1.53
C ILE A 259 -14.53 -4.15 1.86
N ASP A 260 -15.13 -4.16 3.05
CA ASP A 260 -16.08 -5.20 3.46
C ASP A 260 -17.50 -4.90 2.96
N ALA A 261 -17.74 -3.66 2.52
CA ALA A 261 -19.02 -3.19 2.00
C ALA A 261 -18.82 -2.40 0.69
N PRO A 262 -18.28 -3.04 -0.37
CA PRO A 262 -17.96 -2.36 -1.63
C PRO A 262 -19.22 -1.79 -2.33
N ASP A 263 -20.38 -2.40 -2.09
CA ASP A 263 -21.68 -1.99 -2.64
C ASP A 263 -22.42 -0.95 -1.76
N ALA A 264 -21.76 -0.38 -0.75
CA ALA A 264 -22.36 0.62 0.10
C ALA A 264 -22.85 1.83 -0.73
N PRO A 265 -23.98 2.46 -0.35
CA PRO A 265 -24.51 3.57 -1.13
C PRO A 265 -23.50 4.71 -1.23
N GLY A 266 -23.34 5.30 -2.42
CA GLY A 266 -22.42 6.43 -2.65
C GLY A 266 -22.66 7.66 -1.76
N THR A 267 -23.80 7.74 -1.05
CA THR A 267 -24.05 8.75 -0.01
C THR A 267 -23.11 8.65 1.20
N ALA A 268 -22.46 7.50 1.41
CA ALA A 268 -21.41 7.33 2.41
C ALA A 268 -20.06 7.88 1.94
N LEU A 269 -19.90 8.11 0.63
CA LEU A 269 -18.65 8.53 0.01
C LEU A 269 -18.59 10.04 -0.14
N THR A 270 -17.38 10.59 -0.05
CA THR A 270 -17.14 12.00 -0.36
C THR A 270 -16.92 12.17 -1.88
N PRO A 271 -17.71 13.04 -2.57
CA PRO A 271 -17.52 13.29 -3.99
C PRO A 271 -16.15 13.87 -4.32
N LEU A 272 -15.60 13.48 -5.48
CA LEU A 272 -14.35 14.03 -5.98
C LEU A 272 -14.50 15.52 -6.32
N LYS A 273 -13.56 16.34 -5.85
CA LYS A 273 -13.35 17.69 -6.35
C LYS A 273 -11.89 17.92 -6.69
N VAL A 274 -11.66 18.65 -7.77
CA VAL A 274 -10.34 18.93 -8.32
C VAL A 274 -10.19 20.43 -8.51
N VAL A 275 -9.09 20.99 -8.01
CA VAL A 275 -8.71 22.37 -8.29
C VAL A 275 -7.30 22.39 -8.87
N THR A 276 -7.16 22.94 -10.07
CA THR A 276 -5.89 23.03 -10.79
C THR A 276 -5.45 24.48 -10.88
N TYR A 277 -4.22 24.76 -10.49
CA TYR A 277 -3.57 26.06 -10.56
C TYR A 277 -2.41 26.00 -11.56
N PHE A 278 -2.30 27.04 -12.38
CA PHE A 278 -1.23 27.20 -13.36
C PHE A 278 -0.40 28.42 -12.98
N TYR A 279 0.91 28.23 -12.88
CA TYR A 279 1.84 29.26 -12.43
C TYR A 279 2.79 29.69 -13.55
N ASP A 280 3.08 30.99 -13.58
CA ASP A 280 4.30 31.56 -14.17
C ASP A 280 5.19 32.01 -13.00
N ASP A 281 6.33 31.36 -12.84
CA ASP A 281 7.13 31.33 -11.62
C ASP A 281 6.28 31.15 -10.33
N ASN A 282 5.99 32.25 -9.64
CA ASN A 282 5.22 32.27 -8.39
C ASN A 282 3.81 32.90 -8.54
N GLU A 283 3.46 33.38 -9.74
CA GLU A 283 2.18 34.03 -10.02
C GLU A 283 1.18 33.04 -10.61
N ILE A 284 -0.05 33.02 -10.09
CA ILE A 284 -1.13 32.20 -10.65
C ILE A 284 -1.67 32.88 -11.90
N ILE A 285 -1.41 32.29 -13.07
CA ILE A 285 -1.86 32.79 -14.38
C ILE A 285 -3.11 32.06 -14.89
N GLY A 286 -3.52 30.98 -14.23
CA GLY A 286 -4.73 30.24 -14.56
C GLY A 286 -5.24 29.40 -13.39
N ARG A 287 -6.56 29.17 -13.37
CA ARG A 287 -7.21 28.30 -12.39
C ARG A 287 -8.39 27.58 -13.02
N PHE A 288 -8.51 26.29 -12.71
CA PHE A 288 -9.67 25.47 -13.03
C PHE A 288 -10.21 24.80 -11.76
N ALA A 289 -11.52 24.60 -11.67
CA ALA A 289 -12.15 23.88 -10.57
C ALA A 289 -13.29 22.99 -11.09
N PHE A 290 -13.28 21.74 -10.65
CA PHE A 290 -14.31 20.74 -10.89
C PHE A 290 -14.83 20.23 -9.54
N ASP A 291 -16.15 20.29 -9.34
CA ASP A 291 -16.82 19.72 -8.17
C ASP A 291 -17.88 18.76 -8.69
N SER A 292 -17.61 17.46 -8.60
CA SER A 292 -18.57 16.46 -9.09
C SER A 292 -19.87 16.45 -8.27
N GLY A 293 -19.81 16.85 -7.00
CA GLY A 293 -21.00 16.91 -6.13
C GLY A 293 -21.93 18.08 -6.47
N ASN A 294 -21.42 19.10 -7.16
CA ASN A 294 -22.17 20.28 -7.60
C ASN A 294 -21.72 20.64 -9.02
N LEU A 295 -22.01 19.79 -10.00
CA LEU A 295 -21.74 20.09 -11.39
C LEU A 295 -22.41 21.45 -11.72
N ASN A 296 -21.59 22.48 -11.95
CA ASN A 296 -22.10 23.80 -12.27
C ASN A 296 -22.98 23.69 -13.52
N ASP A 297 -24.25 24.07 -13.41
CA ASP A 297 -25.18 24.23 -14.53
C ASP A 297 -24.53 25.14 -15.60
N GLY A 298 -24.07 24.55 -16.71
CA GLY A 298 -24.06 25.26 -17.99
C GLY A 298 -22.74 25.46 -18.75
N GLY A 299 -21.68 24.66 -18.57
CA GLY A 299 -20.49 24.84 -19.43
C GLY A 299 -19.57 23.66 -19.68
N MET A 300 -19.59 22.62 -18.85
CA MET A 300 -18.69 21.47 -18.99
C MET A 300 -19.50 20.21 -19.29
N GLU A 301 -19.05 19.40 -20.25
CA GLU A 301 -19.64 18.08 -20.47
C GLU A 301 -19.40 17.20 -19.23
N PRO A 302 -20.39 16.39 -18.81
CA PRO A 302 -20.23 15.50 -17.68
C PRO A 302 -19.10 14.49 -17.95
N PRO A 303 -18.50 13.91 -16.90
CA PRO A 303 -17.60 12.78 -17.05
C PRO A 303 -18.23 11.68 -17.87
N VAL A 304 -17.43 10.98 -18.65
CA VAL A 304 -17.87 9.81 -19.43
C VAL A 304 -17.18 8.55 -18.95
N ASP A 305 -17.86 7.42 -19.09
CA ASP A 305 -17.32 6.11 -18.78
C ASP A 305 -16.37 5.57 -19.88
N GLU A 306 -16.00 4.30 -19.78
CA GLU A 306 -15.11 3.65 -20.75
C GLU A 306 -15.71 3.56 -22.17
N ASN A 307 -17.04 3.48 -22.27
CA ASN A 307 -17.83 3.38 -23.50
C ASN A 307 -18.15 4.76 -24.09
N GLY A 308 -17.90 5.84 -23.34
CA GLY A 308 -18.22 7.20 -23.71
C GLY A 308 -19.63 7.63 -23.30
N ASP A 309 -20.32 6.82 -22.48
CA ASP A 309 -21.62 7.16 -21.92
C ASP A 309 -21.45 8.16 -20.77
N LYS A 310 -22.39 9.10 -20.66
CA LYS A 310 -22.32 10.16 -19.65
C LYS A 310 -22.59 9.59 -18.25
N ILE A 311 -21.77 10.01 -17.30
CA ILE A 311 -21.93 9.73 -15.88
C ILE A 311 -22.75 10.86 -15.27
N ASP A 312 -23.98 10.54 -14.87
CA ASP A 312 -24.89 11.47 -14.23
C ASP A 312 -24.68 11.46 -12.70
N GLY A 313 -24.44 12.64 -12.12
CA GLY A 313 -24.31 12.83 -10.67
C GLY A 313 -22.86 12.90 -10.15
N PRO A 314 -22.67 12.79 -8.81
CA PRO A 314 -21.35 12.87 -8.19
C PRO A 314 -20.43 11.72 -8.62
N VAL A 315 -19.14 12.03 -8.74
CA VAL A 315 -18.11 11.04 -9.09
C VAL A 315 -17.47 10.54 -7.80
N TYR A 316 -17.53 9.23 -7.62
CA TYR A 316 -16.88 8.50 -6.54
C TYR A 316 -15.85 7.56 -7.16
N LEU A 317 -14.66 7.47 -6.56
CA LEU A 317 -13.59 6.62 -7.05
C LEU A 317 -13.47 5.37 -6.18
N THR A 318 -13.58 4.21 -6.80
CA THR A 318 -13.40 2.90 -6.18
C THR A 318 -11.95 2.41 -6.39
N PRO A 319 -11.51 1.38 -5.64
CA PRO A 319 -10.30 0.63 -5.99
C PRO A 319 -10.24 0.30 -7.49
N GLY A 320 -9.08 0.43 -8.11
CA GLY A 320 -8.90 0.10 -9.54
C GLY A 320 -9.41 1.13 -10.53
N ALA A 321 -10.18 2.13 -10.11
CA ALA A 321 -10.66 3.13 -11.05
C ALA A 321 -9.51 3.96 -11.63
N GLN A 322 -9.55 4.16 -12.95
CA GLN A 322 -8.68 5.04 -13.72
C GLN A 322 -9.46 6.27 -14.15
N LEU A 323 -8.98 7.44 -13.78
CA LEU A 323 -9.59 8.71 -14.11
C LEU A 323 -8.62 9.58 -14.90
N THR A 324 -9.03 10.01 -16.09
CA THR A 324 -8.22 10.88 -16.95
C THR A 324 -8.87 12.25 -17.08
N PHE A 325 -8.13 13.29 -16.70
CA PHE A 325 -8.46 14.68 -16.97
C PHE A 325 -7.68 15.17 -18.19
N THR A 326 -8.36 15.70 -19.21
CA THR A 326 -7.70 16.31 -20.37
C THR A 326 -7.93 17.81 -20.39
N TYR A 327 -6.84 18.57 -20.34
CA TYR A 327 -6.80 20.03 -20.42
C TYR A 327 -6.32 20.50 -21.79
N LYS A 328 -6.88 21.61 -22.27
CA LYS A 328 -6.41 22.34 -23.47
C LYS A 328 -6.19 23.80 -23.09
N GLY A 329 -4.92 24.21 -22.99
CA GLY A 329 -4.58 25.44 -22.25
C GLY A 329 -5.14 25.38 -20.82
N PHE A 330 -5.71 26.48 -20.32
CA PHE A 330 -6.26 26.54 -18.95
C PHE A 330 -7.67 25.92 -18.78
N THR A 331 -8.20 25.24 -19.81
CA THR A 331 -9.56 24.71 -19.81
C THR A 331 -9.56 23.19 -19.74
N LEU A 332 -10.35 22.59 -18.84
CA LEU A 332 -10.61 21.16 -18.85
C LEU A 332 -11.65 20.84 -19.94
N VAL A 333 -11.32 19.91 -20.84
CA VAL A 333 -12.13 19.59 -22.03
C VAL A 333 -12.71 18.18 -22.02
N ALA A 334 -12.16 17.27 -21.21
CA ALA A 334 -12.71 15.93 -21.04
C ALA A 334 -12.36 15.34 -19.67
N ILE A 335 -13.26 14.53 -19.16
CA ILE A 335 -13.05 13.66 -18.00
C ILE A 335 -13.49 12.26 -18.42
N LYS A 336 -12.58 11.29 -18.36
CA LYS A 336 -12.89 9.89 -18.66
C LYS A 336 -12.64 9.02 -17.44
N LEU A 337 -13.64 8.25 -17.03
CA LEU A 337 -13.55 7.22 -16.01
C LEU A 337 -13.53 5.85 -16.70
N SER A 338 -12.66 4.96 -16.24
CA SER A 338 -12.62 3.55 -16.65
C SER A 338 -12.18 2.72 -15.47
N GLU A 339 -12.56 1.46 -15.39
CA GLU A 339 -12.17 0.60 -14.27
C GLU A 339 -11.01 -0.33 -14.64
N TRP A 340 -10.25 -0.75 -13.63
CA TRP A 340 -9.52 -2.01 -13.71
C TRP A 340 -10.57 -3.11 -13.53
N GLY A 341 -10.57 -4.11 -14.41
CA GLY A 341 -11.49 -5.25 -14.26
C GLY A 341 -11.39 -5.89 -12.86
N ASP A 342 -12.46 -6.60 -12.48
CA ASP A 342 -12.70 -7.24 -11.17
C ASP A 342 -11.50 -7.34 -10.22
N ILE A 343 -11.48 -6.49 -9.20
CA ILE A 343 -10.54 -6.56 -8.06
C ILE A 343 -11.13 -7.52 -7.03
N GLY A 344 -10.53 -8.70 -6.91
CA GLY A 344 -10.95 -9.69 -5.92
C GLY A 344 -10.68 -9.23 -4.50
N SER A 345 -11.63 -9.44 -3.58
CA SER A 345 -11.33 -9.43 -2.15
C SER A 345 -10.40 -10.61 -1.87
N GLY A 346 -9.09 -10.45 -1.99
CA GLY A 346 -8.18 -11.59 -1.93
C GLY A 346 -8.43 -12.39 -0.65
N GLY A 347 -8.78 -13.65 -0.86
CA GLY A 347 -9.25 -14.52 0.18
C GLY A 347 -8.09 -15.09 0.97
N THR A 348 -8.25 -15.18 2.29
CA THR A 348 -7.54 -16.23 3.02
C THR A 348 -8.24 -17.55 2.75
N THR A 349 -7.49 -18.57 2.39
CA THR A 349 -8.04 -19.92 2.37
C THR A 349 -8.26 -20.35 3.81
N ASP A 350 -9.52 -20.44 4.22
CA ASP A 350 -9.89 -21.23 5.39
C ASP A 350 -9.57 -22.70 5.09
N MET A 351 -9.00 -23.39 6.07
CA MET A 351 -9.12 -24.85 6.17
C MET A 351 -9.84 -25.22 7.45
#